data_AF-A0A957GCL7-F1
#
_entry.id   AF-A0A957GCL7-F1
#
_cell.length_a   1.000
_cell.length_b   1.000
_cell.length_c   1.000
_cell.angle_alpha   90.00
_cell.angle_beta   90.00
_cell.angle_gamma   90.00
#
_symmetry.space_group_name_H-M   'P 1'
#
loop_
_entity.id
_entity.type
_entity.pdbx_description
1 polymer ?
#
loop_
_entity_poly.entity_id
_entity_poly.type
_entity_poly.pdbx_seq_one_letter_code
_entity_poly.pdbx_strand_id
1 'polypeptide(L)'
;DRLAIALHEYSYLADNIGHEYPHKIGRFQDLFQICDQYGIPRPTVLITEWGWAYQNVPPVDAALADIAWASRLYAPYPQVRGAAIWYLGPGFGDIADQAQQLIAPLTEYALGNYFRIPLPPAQAPITPAQYAP
;
A
#
# COMPACT_ATOMS: atom_id res chain seq x y z
N ASP A 1 7.41 4.80 18.40
CA ASP A 1 7.63 3.34 18.26
C ASP A 1 9.11 3.01 18.45
N ARG A 2 9.44 1.89 19.11
CA ARG A 2 10.84 1.42 19.25
C ARG A 2 11.22 0.38 18.19
N LEU A 3 10.23 -0.24 17.55
CA LEU A 3 10.35 -1.27 16.51
C LEU A 3 9.18 -1.14 15.53
N ALA A 4 9.42 -1.41 14.25
CA ALA A 4 8.40 -1.45 13.19
C ALA A 4 8.75 -2.58 12.18
N ILE A 5 7.75 -3.06 11.46
CA ILE A 5 7.91 -4.06 10.40
C ILE A 5 7.89 -3.35 9.04
N ALA A 6 8.92 -3.57 8.23
CA ALA A 6 8.97 -3.11 6.84
C ALA A 6 8.42 -4.20 5.92
N LEU A 7 7.50 -3.85 5.02
CA LEU A 7 6.92 -4.75 4.02
C LEU A 7 7.10 -4.20 2.61
N HIS A 8 7.41 -5.09 1.68
CA HIS A 8 7.51 -4.81 0.25
C HIS A 8 6.37 -5.55 -0.46
N GLU A 9 5.48 -4.85 -1.15
CA GLU A 9 4.24 -5.40 -1.71
C GLU A 9 4.12 -5.14 -3.22
N TYR A 10 4.15 -6.18 -4.05
CA TYR A 10 4.08 -6.04 -5.51
C TYR A 10 3.04 -6.97 -6.12
N SER A 11 2.25 -6.46 -7.07
CA SER A 11 1.34 -7.30 -7.88
C SER A 11 2.09 -8.17 -8.89
N TYR A 12 3.27 -7.70 -9.31
CA TYR A 12 4.07 -8.19 -10.43
C TYR A 12 3.44 -7.98 -11.81
N LEU A 13 2.31 -7.26 -11.90
CA LEU A 13 1.57 -6.98 -13.14
C LEU A 13 1.21 -5.49 -13.25
N ALA A 14 1.53 -4.89 -14.40
CA ALA A 14 1.25 -3.48 -14.69
C ALA A 14 -0.22 -3.17 -15.02
N ASP A 15 -1.02 -4.18 -15.32
CA ASP A 15 -2.43 -4.06 -15.68
C ASP A 15 -3.38 -4.60 -14.61
N ASN A 16 -2.85 -5.10 -13.49
CA ASN A 16 -3.64 -5.66 -12.40
C ASN A 16 -2.95 -5.50 -11.04
N ILE A 17 -3.15 -4.34 -10.38
CA ILE A 17 -2.57 -4.08 -9.04
C ILE A 17 -3.09 -5.06 -7.97
N GLY A 18 -4.32 -5.53 -8.12
CA GLY A 18 -4.97 -6.41 -7.15
C GLY A 18 -4.70 -7.91 -7.38
N HIS A 19 -3.78 -8.26 -8.27
CA HIS A 19 -3.46 -9.64 -8.57
C HIS A 19 -3.03 -10.41 -7.30
N GLU A 20 -3.73 -11.52 -6.99
CA GLU A 20 -3.55 -12.33 -5.77
C GLU A 20 -3.65 -11.53 -4.45
N TYR A 21 -4.36 -10.40 -4.44
CA TYR A 21 -4.76 -9.75 -3.20
C TYR A 21 -5.53 -10.75 -2.30
N PRO A 22 -5.28 -10.82 -0.97
CA PRO A 22 -4.42 -9.92 -0.17
C PRO A 22 -2.96 -10.39 0.01
N HIS A 23 -2.53 -11.46 -0.66
CA HIS A 23 -1.23 -12.09 -0.39
C HIS A 23 -0.05 -11.36 -1.03
N LYS A 24 -0.30 -10.66 -2.15
CA LYS A 24 0.70 -9.79 -2.79
C LYS A 24 0.66 -8.38 -2.20
N ILE A 25 -0.35 -7.60 -2.58
CA ILE A 25 -0.71 -6.33 -1.93
C ILE A 25 -1.66 -6.62 -0.77
N GLY A 26 -1.45 -6.01 0.39
CA GLY A 26 -2.32 -6.15 1.56
C GLY A 26 -1.90 -7.22 2.57
N ARG A 27 -0.69 -7.79 2.45
CA ARG A 27 -0.23 -8.92 3.29
C ARG A 27 -0.05 -8.55 4.77
N PHE A 28 0.01 -7.26 5.09
CA PHE A 28 -0.05 -6.78 6.46
C PHE A 28 -1.32 -7.26 7.19
N GLN A 29 -2.40 -7.54 6.46
CA GLN A 29 -3.65 -8.08 7.02
C GLN A 29 -3.44 -9.46 7.64
N ASP A 30 -2.70 -10.35 6.98
CA ASP A 30 -2.37 -11.67 7.50
C ASP A 30 -1.52 -11.55 8.77
N LEU A 31 -0.53 -10.64 8.77
CA LEU A 31 0.27 -10.31 9.96
C LEU A 31 -0.62 -9.86 11.13
N PHE A 32 -1.56 -8.93 10.88
CA PHE A 32 -2.47 -8.45 11.92
C PHE A 32 -3.43 -9.53 12.40
N GLN A 33 -3.91 -10.40 11.50
CA GLN A 33 -4.79 -11.51 11.86
C GLN A 33 -4.09 -12.48 12.81
N ILE A 34 -2.82 -12.80 12.54
CA ILE A 34 -2.02 -13.64 13.44
C ILE A 34 -1.79 -12.94 14.78
N CYS A 35 -1.46 -11.64 14.78
CA CYS A 35 -1.34 -10.88 16.03
C CYS A 35 -2.62 -10.94 16.87
N ASP A 36 -3.79 -10.70 16.25
CA ASP A 36 -5.09 -10.76 16.91
C ASP A 36 -5.39 -12.16 17.46
N GLN A 37 -5.07 -13.22 16.70
CA GLN A 37 -5.26 -14.62 17.12
C GLN A 37 -4.46 -14.97 18.39
N TYR A 38 -3.27 -14.41 18.55
CA TYR A 38 -2.38 -14.70 19.68
C TYR A 38 -2.40 -13.63 20.77
N GLY A 39 -3.30 -12.64 20.69
CA GLY A 39 -3.39 -11.55 21.67
C GLY A 39 -2.17 -10.62 21.69
N ILE A 40 -1.45 -10.56 20.57
CA ILE A 40 -0.30 -9.67 20.38
C ILE A 40 -0.82 -8.34 19.81
N PRO A 41 -0.44 -7.17 20.37
CA PRO A 41 -0.80 -5.90 19.76
C PRO A 41 -0.30 -5.79 18.32
N ARG A 42 -1.17 -5.39 17.39
CA ARG A 42 -0.79 -5.18 15.99
C ARG A 42 0.41 -4.23 15.90
N PRO A 43 1.52 -4.63 15.27
CA PRO A 43 2.75 -3.84 15.22
C PRO A 43 2.61 -2.66 14.25
N THR A 44 3.45 -1.63 14.42
CA THR A 44 3.62 -0.60 13.39
C THR A 44 4.20 -1.23 12.13
N VAL A 45 3.62 -0.88 10.97
CA VAL A 45 4.02 -1.34 9.64
C VAL A 45 4.36 -0.13 8.76
N LEU A 46 5.45 -0.26 8.02
CA LEU A 46 5.83 0.64 6.93
C LEU A 46 5.81 -0.18 5.63
N ILE A 47 4.98 0.23 4.67
CA ILE A 47 5.07 -0.34 3.32
C ILE A 47 6.19 0.41 2.60
N THR A 48 7.42 -0.07 2.79
CA THR A 48 8.63 0.64 2.33
C THR A 48 8.82 0.54 0.83
N GLU A 49 8.17 -0.44 0.19
CA GLU A 49 8.06 -0.53 -1.26
C GLU A 49 6.71 -1.12 -1.62
N TRP A 50 6.03 -0.52 -2.60
CA TRP A 50 4.95 -1.18 -3.31
C TRP A 50 4.87 -0.75 -4.77
N GLY A 51 4.18 -1.54 -5.58
CA GLY A 51 3.90 -1.18 -6.96
C GLY A 51 3.50 -2.37 -7.82
N TRP A 52 3.80 -2.25 -9.10
CA TRP A 52 3.29 -3.12 -10.16
C TRP A 52 4.32 -4.17 -10.58
N ALA A 53 4.95 -3.98 -11.74
CA ALA A 53 5.96 -4.86 -12.30
C ALA A 53 7.39 -4.34 -12.04
N TYR A 54 8.37 -5.22 -12.22
CA TYR A 54 9.78 -4.96 -11.88
C TYR A 54 10.38 -3.68 -12.49
N GLN A 55 9.96 -3.30 -13.70
CA GLN A 55 10.51 -2.14 -14.45
C GLN A 55 9.43 -1.28 -15.10
N ASN A 56 8.15 -1.47 -14.72
CA ASN A 56 7.04 -0.84 -15.42
C ASN A 56 5.99 -0.32 -14.45
N VAL A 57 5.67 0.97 -14.60
CA VAL A 57 4.56 1.67 -13.97
C VAL A 57 3.45 1.80 -15.02
N PRO A 58 2.17 1.65 -14.65
CA PRO A 58 1.08 1.86 -15.59
C PRO A 58 1.00 3.33 -16.04
N PRO A 59 0.24 3.64 -17.10
CA PRO A 59 -0.09 5.03 -17.43
C PRO A 59 -0.67 5.78 -16.22
N VAL A 60 -0.38 7.09 -16.13
CA VAL A 60 -0.68 7.92 -14.94
C VAL A 60 -2.13 7.77 -14.45
N ASP A 61 -3.12 7.78 -15.34
CA ASP A 61 -4.53 7.65 -14.96
C ASP A 61 -4.85 6.29 -14.31
N ALA A 62 -4.30 5.20 -14.86
CA ALA A 62 -4.45 3.86 -14.30
C ALA A 62 -3.70 3.74 -12.97
N ALA A 63 -2.47 4.25 -12.90
CA ALA A 63 -1.69 4.26 -11.67
C ALA A 63 -2.38 5.05 -10.56
N LEU A 64 -3.04 6.16 -10.86
CA LEU A 64 -3.81 6.93 -9.88
C LEU A 64 -5.05 6.17 -9.37
N ALA A 65 -5.75 5.43 -10.23
CA ALA A 65 -6.86 4.58 -9.79
C ALA A 65 -6.39 3.48 -8.83
N ASP A 66 -5.26 2.87 -9.13
CA ASP A 66 -4.61 1.86 -8.31
C ASP A 66 -4.12 2.44 -6.97
N ILE A 67 -3.50 3.62 -6.99
CA ILE A 67 -3.12 4.39 -5.78
C ILE A 67 -4.34 4.68 -4.92
N ALA A 68 -5.46 5.07 -5.53
CA ALA A 68 -6.68 5.34 -4.78
C ALA A 68 -7.26 4.08 -4.13
N TRP A 69 -7.18 2.94 -4.82
CA TRP A 69 -7.53 1.63 -4.25
C TRP A 69 -6.60 1.24 -3.10
N ALA A 70 -5.28 1.33 -3.29
CA ALA A 70 -4.29 1.04 -2.26
C ALA A 70 -4.45 1.97 -1.04
N SER A 71 -4.78 3.24 -1.26
CA SER A 71 -5.07 4.19 -0.18
C SER A 71 -6.29 3.78 0.65
N ARG A 72 -7.37 3.32 0.01
CA ARG A 72 -8.55 2.76 0.71
C ARG A 72 -8.20 1.49 1.50
N LEU A 73 -7.27 0.68 1.00
CA LEU A 73 -6.79 -0.52 1.67
C LEU A 73 -5.95 -0.20 2.91
N TYR A 74 -4.95 0.69 2.80
CA TYR A 74 -3.98 0.95 3.87
C TYR A 74 -4.50 1.92 4.93
N ALA A 75 -5.16 2.99 4.50
CA ALA A 75 -5.47 4.13 5.37
C ALA A 75 -6.33 3.82 6.61
N PRO A 76 -7.27 2.85 6.59
CA PRO A 76 -8.07 2.53 7.77
C PRO A 76 -7.26 2.02 8.97
N TYR A 77 -6.02 1.57 8.78
CA TYR A 77 -5.19 0.93 9.81
C TYR A 77 -4.18 1.93 10.40
N PRO A 78 -4.37 2.44 11.64
CA PRO A 78 -3.43 3.39 12.25
C PRO A 78 -2.00 2.88 12.39
N GLN A 79 -1.83 1.55 12.38
CA GLN A 79 -0.54 0.86 12.42
C GLN A 79 0.25 1.01 11.12
N VAL A 80 -0.41 1.21 9.98
CA VAL A 80 0.27 1.44 8.69
C VAL A 80 0.58 2.93 8.58
N ARG A 81 1.86 3.30 8.69
CA ARG A 81 2.27 4.71 8.80
C ARG A 81 2.60 5.38 7.47
N GLY A 82 2.70 4.59 6.40
CA GLY A 82 2.98 5.09 5.07
C GLY A 82 3.22 3.96 4.08
N ALA A 83 3.12 4.31 2.80
CA ALA A 83 3.40 3.45 1.68
C ALA A 83 4.22 4.20 0.62
N ALA A 84 5.34 3.63 0.18
CA ALA A 84 6.23 4.24 -0.80
C ALA A 84 6.19 3.48 -2.12
N ILE A 85 5.91 4.18 -3.22
CA ILE A 85 5.91 3.62 -4.57
C ILE A 85 7.35 3.41 -5.03
N TRP A 86 7.63 2.23 -5.57
CA TRP A 86 8.88 1.92 -6.28
C TRP A 86 8.79 2.51 -7.72
N TYR A 87 9.70 3.35 -8.23
CA TYR A 87 11.03 3.71 -7.75
C TYR A 87 11.57 4.98 -8.43
N LEU A 88 12.41 5.77 -7.74
CA LEU A 88 13.05 6.99 -8.27
C LEU A 88 14.59 6.93 -8.28
N GLY A 89 15.19 5.79 -7.94
CA GLY A 89 16.64 5.65 -7.95
C GLY A 89 17.19 5.13 -9.29
N PRO A 90 18.53 4.93 -9.38
CA PRO A 90 19.18 4.48 -10.60
C PRO A 90 18.99 2.98 -10.88
N GLY A 91 19.08 2.60 -12.16
CA GLY A 91 18.97 1.21 -12.61
C GLY A 91 17.52 0.79 -12.91
N PHE A 92 17.30 -0.50 -13.15
CA PHE A 92 15.96 -1.07 -13.37
C PHE A 92 15.22 -0.54 -14.61
N GLY A 93 15.95 -0.13 -15.66
CA GLY A 93 15.36 0.39 -16.89
C GLY A 93 14.84 1.82 -16.73
N ASP A 94 13.72 2.13 -17.38
CA ASP A 94 13.14 3.48 -17.42
C ASP A 94 12.12 3.73 -16.29
N ILE A 95 12.09 2.87 -15.26
CA ILE A 95 11.06 2.93 -14.21
C ILE A 95 11.08 4.27 -13.46
N ALA A 96 12.25 4.88 -13.26
CA ALA A 96 12.36 6.19 -12.63
C ALA A 96 11.68 7.29 -13.47
N ASP A 97 11.85 7.25 -14.79
CA ASP A 97 11.22 8.20 -15.73
C ASP A 97 9.70 8.02 -15.80
N GLN A 98 9.21 6.80 -15.56
CA GLN A 98 7.77 6.52 -15.47
C GLN A 98 7.20 6.95 -14.11
N ALA A 99 7.84 6.55 -13.01
CA ALA A 99 7.37 6.83 -11.66
C ALA A 99 7.39 8.33 -11.33
N GLN A 100 8.36 9.10 -11.84
CA GLN A 100 8.43 10.55 -11.61
C GLN A 100 7.22 11.30 -12.19
N GLN A 101 6.56 10.76 -13.21
CA GLN A 101 5.32 11.34 -13.76
C GLN A 101 4.17 11.31 -12.74
N LEU A 102 4.26 10.47 -11.70
CA LEU A 102 3.26 10.38 -10.64
C LEU A 102 3.43 11.44 -9.55
N ILE A 103 4.55 12.17 -9.48
CA ILE A 103 4.86 13.07 -8.35
C ILE A 103 3.79 14.15 -8.16
N ALA A 104 3.50 14.91 -9.20
CA ALA A 104 2.49 15.97 -9.15
C ALA A 104 1.07 15.41 -8.89
N PRO A 105 0.55 14.44 -9.67
CA PRO A 105 -0.80 13.91 -9.45
C PRO A 105 -0.97 13.20 -8.11
N LEU A 106 0.04 12.47 -7.62
CA LEU A 106 0.00 11.87 -6.28
C LEU A 106 0.00 12.93 -5.19
N THR A 107 0.74 14.02 -5.36
CA THR A 107 0.73 15.15 -4.41
C THR A 107 -0.66 15.74 -4.32
N GLU A 108 -1.31 16.03 -5.45
CA GLU A 108 -2.68 16.54 -5.49
C GLU A 108 -3.68 15.56 -4.85
N TYR A 109 -3.57 14.26 -5.18
CA TYR A 109 -4.37 13.22 -4.56
C TYR A 109 -4.20 13.19 -3.03
N ALA A 110 -2.96 13.15 -2.54
CA ALA A 110 -2.66 13.06 -1.12
C ALA A 110 -3.14 14.28 -0.32
N LEU A 111 -3.10 15.49 -0.92
CA LEU A 111 -3.61 16.70 -0.28
C LEU A 111 -5.15 16.78 -0.24
N GLY A 112 -5.82 16.11 -1.20
CA GLY A 112 -7.28 16.14 -1.33
C GLY A 112 -8.03 14.96 -0.68
N ASN A 113 -7.34 13.86 -0.34
CA ASN A 113 -7.99 12.63 0.10
C ASN A 113 -7.66 12.29 1.56
N TYR A 114 -8.70 12.23 2.39
CA TYR A 114 -8.59 11.94 3.82
C TYR A 114 -9.46 10.74 4.19
N PHE A 115 -8.95 9.93 5.11
CA PHE A 115 -9.62 8.70 5.55
C PHE A 115 -9.95 8.79 7.04
N ARG A 116 -11.09 8.23 7.42
CA ARG A 116 -11.45 8.05 8.83
C ARG A 116 -10.73 6.83 9.36
N ILE A 117 -10.07 6.99 10.50
CA ILE A 117 -9.41 5.90 11.21
C ILE A 117 -10.09 5.67 12.56
N PRO A 118 -10.15 4.42 13.05
CA PRO A 118 -10.63 4.14 14.39
C PRO A 118 -9.69 4.77 15.43
N LEU A 119 -10.27 5.34 16.48
CA LEU A 119 -9.51 5.81 17.64
C LEU A 119 -9.31 4.66 18.63
N PRO A 120 -8.15 4.59 19.31
CA PRO A 120 -7.95 3.62 20.37
C PRO A 120 -9.07 3.67 21.43
N PRO A 121 -9.53 2.52 21.95
CA PRO A 121 -8.99 1.17 21.75
C PRO A 121 -9.55 0.43 20.53
N ALA A 122 -10.44 1.05 19.74
CA ALA A 122 -11.00 0.42 18.55
C ALA A 122 -9.93 0.17 17.48
N GLN A 123 -10.11 -0.90 16.70
CA GLN A 123 -9.21 -1.28 15.62
C GLN A 123 -9.99 -1.46 14.32
N ALA A 124 -9.29 -1.28 13.19
CA ALA A 124 -9.91 -1.53 11.90
C ALA A 124 -10.19 -3.04 11.74
N PRO A 125 -11.37 -3.42 11.26
CA PRO A 125 -11.66 -4.82 10.97
C PRO A 125 -10.74 -5.30 9.84
N ILE A 126 -10.28 -6.54 9.93
CA ILE A 126 -9.51 -7.19 8.86
C ILE A 126 -10.52 -7.92 7.98
N THR A 127 -10.89 -7.30 6.87
CA THR A 127 -11.93 -7.83 5.96
C THR A 127 -11.40 -7.77 4.53
N PRO A 128 -10.55 -8.73 4.09
CA PRO A 128 -9.95 -8.67 2.76
C PRO A 128 -10.99 -8.51 1.65
N ALA A 129 -12.12 -9.20 1.75
CA ALA A 129 -13.23 -9.12 0.79
C ALA A 129 -13.77 -7.70 0.54
N GLN A 130 -13.58 -6.75 1.46
CA GLN A 130 -13.99 -5.36 1.28
C GLN A 130 -13.21 -4.63 0.16
N TYR A 131 -11.97 -5.04 -0.08
CA TYR A 131 -11.07 -4.38 -1.03
C TYR A 131 -10.67 -5.29 -2.19
N ALA A 132 -11.36 -6.42 -2.37
CA ALA A 132 -11.17 -7.22 -3.57
C ALA A 132 -11.44 -6.34 -4.81
N PRO A 133 -10.52 -6.31 -5.79
CA PRO A 133 -10.65 -5.50 -7.01
C PRO A 133 -11.82 -5.93 -7.89
#